data_AF-Q8XT51-F1
#
_entry.id   AF-Q8XT51-F1
#
_cell.length_a   1.000
_cell.length_b   1.000
_cell.length_c   1.000
_cell.angle_alpha   90.00
_cell.angle_beta   90.00
_cell.angle_gamma   90.00
#
_symmetry.space_group_name_H-M   'P 1'
#
loop_
_entity.id
_entity.type
_entity.pdbx_description
1 polymer ?
#
loop_
_entity_poly.entity_id
_entity_poly.type
_entity_poly.pdbx_seq_one_letter_code
_entity_poly.pdbx_strand_id
1 'polypeptide(L)'
;MRLRDLARIGQMVLQHGQWHGRQIVPAEWIAESTRPRIDTGLGLQYGYQWWLGKVEAAGAQQAWIGGIGNGGQRLWIVPGLDMVVVATAGDYNQRAIWQQAEALFRQVTATVRPED
;
A
#
# COMPACT_ATOMS: atom_id res chain seq x y z
N MET A 1 4.71 13.57 -10.49
CA MET A 1 4.56 12.15 -10.89
C MET A 1 3.08 11.90 -11.18
N ARG A 2 2.72 11.14 -12.23
CA ARG A 2 1.30 10.82 -12.50
C ARG A 2 0.86 9.63 -11.64
N LEU A 3 -0.44 9.50 -11.38
CA LEU A 3 -1.02 8.35 -10.65
C LEU A 3 -0.54 7.00 -11.19
N ARG A 4 -0.53 6.84 -12.52
CA ARG A 4 -0.07 5.62 -13.18
C ARG A 4 1.40 5.32 -12.92
N ASP A 5 2.24 6.33 -12.80
CA ASP A 5 3.67 6.12 -12.55
C ASP A 5 3.88 5.60 -11.12
N LEU A 6 3.15 6.14 -10.14
CA LEU A 6 3.17 5.63 -8.77
C LEU A 6 2.61 4.20 -8.68
N ALA A 7 1.57 3.89 -9.47
CA ALA A 7 1.03 2.54 -9.56
C ALA A 7 2.06 1.55 -10.11
N ARG A 8 2.94 1.95 -11.04
CA ARG A 8 4.05 1.10 -11.51
C ARG A 8 5.06 0.80 -10.41
N ILE A 9 5.36 1.77 -9.53
CA ILE A 9 6.20 1.52 -8.36
C ILE A 9 5.53 0.49 -7.44
N GLY A 10 4.24 0.67 -7.16
CA GLY A 10 3.46 -0.29 -6.38
C GLY A 10 3.47 -1.69 -7.00
N GLN A 11 3.24 -1.79 -8.32
CA GLN A 11 3.23 -3.05 -9.05
C GLN A 11 4.61 -3.71 -9.05
N MET A 12 5.69 -2.93 -9.16
CA MET A 12 7.04 -3.45 -9.06
C MET A 12 7.31 -4.03 -7.67
N VAL A 13 6.88 -3.36 -6.60
CA VAL A 13 7.00 -3.88 -5.23
C VAL A 13 6.16 -5.15 -5.06
N LEU A 14 4.92 -5.17 -5.58
CA LEU A 14 4.05 -6.35 -5.60
C LEU A 14 4.69 -7.53 -6.34
N GLN A 15 5.40 -7.25 -7.43
CA GLN A 15 6.15 -8.23 -8.23
C GLN A 15 7.59 -8.43 -7.71
N HIS A 16 7.83 -8.25 -6.41
CA HIS A 16 9.12 -8.51 -5.77
C HIS A 16 10.31 -7.82 -6.46
N GLY A 17 10.10 -6.59 -6.91
CA GLY A 17 11.12 -5.74 -7.52
C GLY A 17 11.26 -5.90 -9.04
N GLN A 18 10.41 -6.71 -9.67
CA GLN A 18 10.41 -6.92 -11.12
C GLN A 18 9.45 -5.96 -11.84
N TRP A 19 9.79 -5.65 -13.09
CA TRP A 19 8.91 -4.94 -14.02
C TRP A 19 9.13 -5.49 -15.43
N HIS A 20 8.07 -6.01 -16.07
CA HIS A 20 8.12 -6.66 -17.39
C HIS A 20 9.25 -7.71 -17.51
N GLY A 21 9.40 -8.56 -16.49
CA GLY A 21 10.40 -9.64 -16.48
C GLY A 21 11.84 -9.19 -16.22
N ARG A 22 12.08 -7.89 -15.98
CA ARG A 22 13.38 -7.37 -15.57
C ARG A 22 13.41 -7.08 -14.07
N GLN A 23 14.43 -7.57 -13.37
CA GLN A 23 14.70 -7.18 -11.98
C GLN A 23 15.21 -5.73 -11.93
N ILE A 24 14.43 -4.84 -11.32
CA ILE A 24 14.79 -3.42 -11.15
C ILE A 24 15.39 -3.19 -9.76
N VAL A 25 14.79 -3.79 -8.73
CA VAL A 25 15.23 -3.75 -7.34
C VAL A 25 15.38 -5.19 -6.85
N PRO A 26 16.47 -5.60 -6.18
CA PRO A 26 16.62 -6.99 -5.73
C PRO A 26 15.43 -7.48 -4.89
N ALA A 27 14.99 -8.72 -5.13
CA ALA A 27 13.84 -9.29 -4.42
C ALA A 27 14.08 -9.35 -2.91
N GLU A 28 15.32 -9.67 -2.49
CA GLU A 28 15.72 -9.65 -1.09
C GLU A 28 15.61 -8.26 -0.46
N TRP A 29 15.87 -7.19 -1.23
CA TRP A 29 15.73 -5.84 -0.74
C TRP A 29 14.27 -5.42 -0.59
N ILE A 30 13.40 -5.83 -1.53
CA ILE A 30 11.95 -5.61 -1.37
C ILE A 30 11.48 -6.27 -0.08
N ALA A 31 11.79 -7.55 0.11
CA ALA A 31 11.41 -8.29 1.32
C ALA A 31 11.95 -7.63 2.61
N GLU A 32 13.21 -7.22 2.62
CA GLU A 32 13.87 -6.63 3.79
C GLU A 32 13.35 -5.21 4.10
N SER A 33 13.01 -4.44 3.06
CA SER A 33 12.48 -3.08 3.19
C SER A 33 11.02 -3.03 3.63
N THR A 34 10.21 -4.02 3.23
CA THR A 34 8.79 -4.10 3.61
C THR A 34 8.55 -4.92 4.88
N ARG A 35 9.61 -5.42 5.52
CA ARG A 35 9.51 -6.14 6.80
C ARG A 35 9.23 -5.16 7.95
N PRO A 36 8.31 -5.48 8.88
CA PRO A 36 8.13 -4.68 10.09
C PRO A 36 9.43 -4.53 10.89
N ARG A 37 9.79 -3.28 11.22
CA ARG A 37 10.93 -2.93 12.07
C ARG A 37 10.51 -2.26 13.36
N ILE A 38 9.50 -1.41 13.24
CA ILE A 38 9.05 -0.56 14.32
C ILE A 38 7.54 -0.70 14.41
N ASP A 39 7.03 -0.92 15.62
CA ASP A 39 5.63 -0.65 15.93
C ASP A 39 5.49 0.84 16.22
N THR A 40 4.57 1.50 15.51
CA THR A 40 4.38 2.95 15.64
C THR A 40 3.50 3.33 16.83
N GLY A 41 2.83 2.35 17.46
CA GLY A 41 1.82 2.59 18.51
C GLY A 41 0.52 3.20 17.98
N LEU A 42 0.40 3.39 16.67
CA LEU A 42 -0.78 3.95 15.99
C LEU A 42 -1.63 2.89 15.28
N GLY A 43 -1.43 1.61 15.63
CA GLY A 43 -2.05 0.48 14.92
C GLY A 43 -1.41 0.19 13.55
N LEU A 44 -0.27 0.81 13.25
CA LEU A 44 0.55 0.58 12.07
C LEU A 44 1.96 0.17 12.47
N GLN A 45 2.62 -0.58 11.60
CA GLN A 45 4.05 -0.87 11.71
C GLN A 45 4.80 -0.10 10.62
N TYR A 46 6.13 -0.01 10.77
CA TYR A 46 6.99 0.68 9.81
C TYR A 46 8.18 -0.20 9.44
N GLY A 47 8.44 -0.30 8.13
CA GLY A 47 9.63 -0.90 7.53
C GLY A 47 10.65 0.17 7.13
N TYR A 48 11.49 -0.11 6.15
CA TYR A 48 12.38 0.90 5.57
C TYR A 48 11.60 1.79 4.60
N GLN A 49 11.07 2.88 5.14
CA GLN A 49 10.26 3.88 4.42
C GLN A 49 8.87 3.41 3.98
N TRP A 50 8.38 2.30 4.55
CA TRP A 50 7.06 1.74 4.26
C TRP A 50 6.19 1.70 5.50
N TRP A 51 4.97 2.22 5.38
CA TRP A 51 3.91 1.95 6.35
C TRP A 51 3.33 0.57 6.10
N LEU A 52 3.05 -0.16 7.17
CA LEU A 52 2.55 -1.52 7.12
C LEU A 52 1.30 -1.62 7.99
N GLY A 53 0.26 -2.24 7.48
CA GLY A 53 -0.99 -2.41 8.21
C GLY A 53 -1.82 -3.56 7.69
N LYS A 54 -3.08 -3.62 8.14
CA LYS A 54 -4.04 -4.65 7.76
C LYS A 54 -5.37 -4.06 7.33
N VAL A 55 -6.10 -4.79 6.51
CA VAL A 55 -7.48 -4.47 6.08
C VAL A 55 -8.28 -5.77 5.99
N GLU A 56 -9.55 -5.74 6.42
CA GLU A 56 -10.47 -6.88 6.20
C GLU A 56 -10.95 -6.84 4.75
N ALA A 57 -10.66 -7.89 3.97
CA ALA A 57 -11.06 -8.02 2.58
C ALA A 57 -11.06 -9.49 2.13
N ALA A 58 -11.95 -9.84 1.20
CA ALA A 58 -12.12 -11.21 0.72
C ALA A 58 -12.29 -12.25 1.85
N GLY A 59 -12.99 -11.87 2.94
CA GLY A 59 -13.27 -12.76 4.07
C GLY A 59 -12.12 -12.99 5.06
N ALA A 60 -10.99 -12.28 4.91
CA ALA A 60 -9.84 -12.43 5.80
C ALA A 60 -9.08 -11.10 6.03
N GLN A 61 -8.19 -11.09 7.03
CA GLN A 61 -7.23 -10.00 7.22
C GLN A 61 -6.13 -10.04 6.17
N GLN A 62 -6.09 -9.01 5.34
CA GLN A 62 -5.06 -8.80 4.33
C GLN A 62 -4.01 -7.83 4.86
N ALA A 63 -2.74 -8.21 4.77
CA ALA A 63 -1.64 -7.29 5.01
C ALA A 63 -1.47 -6.32 3.84
N TRP A 64 -1.12 -5.07 4.12
CA TRP A 64 -0.80 -4.09 3.10
C TRP A 64 0.50 -3.34 3.42
N ILE A 65 1.18 -2.93 2.35
CA ILE A 65 2.39 -2.11 2.34
C ILE A 65 2.01 -0.76 1.72
N GLY A 66 2.46 0.36 2.28
CA GLY A 66 2.01 1.64 1.79
C GLY A 66 2.98 2.81 1.94
N GLY A 67 2.88 3.71 0.96
CA GLY A 67 3.45 5.04 1.01
C GLY A 67 2.36 6.04 1.41
N ILE A 68 2.61 6.81 2.46
CA ILE A 68 1.64 7.77 2.99
C ILE A 68 2.27 9.17 3.00
N GLY A 69 1.70 10.08 2.21
CA GLY A 69 2.15 11.47 2.09
C GLY A 69 1.13 12.49 2.59
N ASN A 70 1.64 13.67 2.97
CA ASN A 70 0.83 14.81 3.38
C ASN A 70 -0.16 15.22 2.27
N GLY A 71 -1.37 15.65 2.64
CA GLY A 71 -2.41 16.04 1.69
C GLY A 71 -3.17 14.89 1.04
N GLY A 72 -3.15 13.69 1.64
CA GLY A 72 -3.93 12.55 1.17
C GLY A 72 -3.27 11.73 0.06
N GLN A 73 -1.94 11.83 -0.11
CA GLN A 73 -1.22 10.97 -1.06
C GLN A 73 -1.12 9.56 -0.50
N ARG A 74 -1.50 8.56 -1.29
CA ARG A 74 -1.55 7.16 -0.87
C ARG A 74 -1.12 6.23 -1.99
N LEU A 75 -0.27 5.29 -1.61
CA LEU A 75 -0.01 4.05 -2.32
C LEU A 75 -0.29 2.93 -1.33
N TRP A 76 -1.17 2.01 -1.68
CA TRP A 76 -1.37 0.75 -0.96
C TRP A 76 -1.10 -0.41 -1.90
N ILE A 77 -0.39 -1.40 -1.41
CA ILE A 77 -0.07 -2.65 -2.08
C ILE A 77 -0.59 -3.75 -1.17
N VAL A 78 -1.47 -4.60 -1.70
CA VAL A 78 -2.11 -5.69 -0.95
C VAL A 78 -1.74 -7.01 -1.60
N PRO A 79 -0.60 -7.63 -1.21
CA PRO A 79 -0.10 -8.82 -1.89
C PRO A 79 -1.08 -9.99 -1.90
N GLY A 80 -1.82 -10.18 -0.81
CA GLY A 80 -2.84 -11.25 -0.71
C GLY A 80 -4.03 -11.10 -1.66
N LEU A 81 -4.17 -9.95 -2.33
CA LEU A 81 -5.22 -9.68 -3.31
C LEU A 81 -4.67 -9.36 -4.71
N ASP A 82 -3.36 -9.53 -4.95
CA ASP A 82 -2.66 -9.07 -6.17
C ASP A 82 -3.04 -7.64 -6.59
N MET A 83 -3.10 -6.73 -5.60
CA MET A 83 -3.72 -5.42 -5.77
C MET A 83 -2.78 -4.26 -5.45
N VAL A 84 -2.86 -3.20 -6.27
CA VAL A 84 -2.27 -1.90 -6.01
C VAL A 84 -3.36 -0.82 -6.10
N VAL A 85 -3.49 -0.01 -5.06
CA VAL A 85 -4.40 1.14 -5.01
C VAL A 85 -3.58 2.41 -4.86
N VAL A 86 -3.84 3.40 -5.71
CA VAL A 86 -3.21 4.72 -5.62
C VAL A 86 -4.28 5.79 -5.56
N ALA A 87 -4.17 6.69 -4.59
CA ALA A 87 -5.02 7.86 -4.47
C ALA A 87 -4.16 9.10 -4.20
N THR A 88 -4.55 10.23 -4.80
CA THR A 88 -3.89 11.52 -4.59
C THR A 88 -4.96 12.58 -4.35
N ALA A 89 -4.73 13.45 -3.37
CA ALA A 89 -5.61 14.58 -3.05
C ALA A 89 -4.77 15.85 -2.86
N GLY A 90 -5.35 16.93 -2.32
CA GLY A 90 -4.69 18.22 -2.13
C GLY A 90 -4.89 18.87 -0.76
N ASP A 91 -5.49 18.16 0.20
CA ASP A 91 -5.85 18.71 1.53
C ASP A 91 -4.66 18.67 2.50
N TYR A 92 -3.62 19.43 2.19
CA TYR A 92 -2.38 19.48 2.97
C TYR A 92 -2.62 19.97 4.40
N ASN A 93 -1.92 19.36 5.36
CA ASN A 93 -1.98 19.69 6.79
C ASN A 93 -3.37 19.51 7.43
N GLN A 94 -4.33 18.92 6.72
CA GLN A 94 -5.63 18.58 7.25
C GLN A 94 -5.64 17.15 7.78
N ARG A 95 -6.01 16.96 9.05
CA ARG A 95 -6.04 15.63 9.65
C ARG A 95 -7.20 14.76 9.10
N ALA A 96 -8.30 15.38 8.68
CA ALA A 96 -9.48 14.69 8.16
C ALA A 96 -9.19 13.85 6.90
N ILE A 97 -8.23 14.27 6.06
CA ILE A 97 -7.88 13.55 4.82
C ILE A 97 -7.37 12.13 5.10
N TRP A 98 -6.87 11.86 6.32
CA TRP A 98 -6.43 10.53 6.71
C TRP A 98 -7.59 9.55 6.80
N GLN A 99 -8.68 9.94 7.46
CA GLN A 99 -9.87 9.11 7.63
C GLN A 99 -10.58 8.90 6.29
N GLN A 100 -10.66 9.96 5.46
CA GLN A 100 -11.28 9.88 4.14
C GLN A 100 -10.51 8.93 3.21
N ALA A 101 -9.18 9.03 3.21
CA ALA A 101 -8.32 8.13 2.44
C ALA A 101 -8.48 6.66 2.89
N GLU A 102 -8.52 6.41 4.20
CA GLU A 102 -8.73 5.06 4.72
C GLU A 102 -10.12 4.52 4.38
N ALA A 103 -11.17 5.34 4.46
CA ALA A 103 -12.52 4.96 4.08
C ALA A 103 -12.61 4.59 2.59
N LEU A 104 -11.98 5.37 1.72
CA LEU A 104 -11.88 5.06 0.29
C LEU A 104 -11.17 3.72 0.07
N PHE A 105 -10.03 3.49 0.74
CA PHE A 105 -9.29 2.24 0.62
C PHE A 105 -10.15 1.03 1.03
N ARG A 106 -10.86 1.13 2.16
CA ARG A 106 -11.78 0.08 2.64
C ARG A 106 -12.92 -0.19 1.66
N GLN A 107 -13.48 0.85 1.03
CA GLN A 107 -14.52 0.68 0.01
C GLN A 107 -13.98 -0.08 -1.21
N VAL A 108 -12.79 0.26 -1.69
CA VAL A 108 -12.14 -0.42 -2.83
C VAL A 108 -11.86 -1.88 -2.48
N THR A 109 -11.28 -2.18 -1.32
CA THR A 109 -10.96 -3.57 -0.95
C THR A 109 -12.21 -4.40 -0.69
N ALA A 110 -13.31 -3.79 -0.24
CA ALA A 110 -14.58 -4.48 -0.03
C ALA A 110 -15.27 -4.94 -1.33
N THR A 111 -14.88 -4.42 -2.51
CA THR A 111 -15.43 -4.91 -3.79
C THR A 111 -14.84 -6.24 -4.23
N VAL A 112 -13.73 -6.66 -3.63
CA VAL A 112 -13.09 -7.95 -3.92
C VAL A 112 -13.88 -9.05 -3.23
N ARG A 113 -14.42 -9.98 -4.01
CA ARG A 113 -15.11 -11.17 -3.51
C ARG A 113 -14.06 -12.26 -3.19
N PRO A 114 -14.30 -13.12 -2.20
CA PRO A 114 -13.55 -14.37 -2.07
C PRO A 114 -13.63 -15.14 -3.38
N GLU A 115 -12.55 -15.79 -3.80
CA GLU A 115 -12.62 -16.79 -4.86
C GLU A 115 -13.46 -17.98 -4.34
N ASP A 116 -14.39 -18.47 -5.17
CA ASP A 116 -15.29 -19.61 -4.86
C ASP A 116 -14.51 -20.93 -4.70
#